data_AF-A0A3Q9GIX1-F1
#
_entry.id   AF-A0A3Q9GIX1-F1
#
_cell.length_a   1.000
_cell.length_b   1.000
_cell.length_c   1.000
_cell.angle_alpha   90.00
_cell.angle_beta   90.00
_cell.angle_gamma   90.00
#
_symmetry.space_group_name_H-M   'P 1'
#
loop_
_entity.id
_entity.type
_entity.pdbx_description
1 polymer ?
#
loop_
_entity_poly.entity_id
_entity_poly.type
_entity_poly.pdbx_seq_one_letter_code
_entity_poly.pdbx_strand_id
1 'polypeptide(L)'
;MNTEMLAEMTRPTTEKALKKATRFQGNMMPVGEWIIATRWAWNFEREAMGYQAFCYRYTTAERGETASIRLAISSTEDHEDFTSQAEAGAWAMGMILAD
;
A
#
# COMPACT_ATOMS: atom_id res chain seq x y z
N MET A 1 -14.53 -4.15 -10.19
CA MET A 1 -13.29 -3.50 -9.74
C MET A 1 -12.98 -2.35 -10.69
N ASN A 2 -12.86 -1.11 -10.22
CA ASN A 2 -12.30 -0.05 -11.06
C ASN A 2 -10.80 -0.33 -11.21
N THR A 3 -10.45 -1.08 -12.26
CA THR A 3 -9.11 -1.63 -12.51
C THR A 3 -8.03 -0.53 -12.50
N GLU A 4 -8.41 0.71 -12.83
CA GLU A 4 -7.52 1.87 -12.81
C GLU A 4 -7.13 2.29 -11.39
N MET A 5 -8.02 2.16 -10.40
CA MET A 5 -7.72 2.56 -9.02
C MET A 5 -6.79 1.56 -8.32
N LEU A 6 -7.00 0.25 -8.53
CA LEU A 6 -6.05 -0.76 -8.03
C LEU A 6 -4.71 -0.61 -8.75
N ALA A 7 -4.74 -0.39 -10.07
CA ALA A 7 -3.54 -0.16 -10.87
C ALA A 7 -2.71 1.05 -10.39
N GLU A 8 -3.34 2.07 -9.81
CA GLU A 8 -2.65 3.22 -9.25
C GLU A 8 -1.74 2.85 -8.08
N MET A 9 -2.11 1.81 -7.32
CA MET A 9 -1.30 1.28 -6.21
C MET A 9 -0.39 0.12 -6.66
N THR A 10 -0.70 -0.64 -7.70
CA THR A 10 0.17 -1.77 -8.12
C THR A 10 1.29 -1.38 -9.08
N ARG A 11 1.19 -0.22 -9.76
CA ARG A 11 2.18 0.27 -10.75
C ARG A 11 3.35 1.11 -10.21
N PRO A 12 3.32 1.78 -9.04
CA PRO A 12 4.45 2.57 -8.58
C PRO A 12 5.73 1.75 -8.45
N THR A 13 6.80 2.22 -9.09
CA THR A 13 8.15 1.64 -9.02
C THR A 13 9.15 2.52 -8.28
N THR A 14 8.72 3.70 -7.82
CA THR A 14 9.55 4.64 -7.05
C THR A 14 8.77 5.23 -5.88
N GLU A 15 9.47 5.68 -4.83
CA GLU A 15 8.84 6.40 -3.70
C GLU A 15 8.03 7.61 -4.17
N LYS A 16 8.54 8.38 -5.13
CA LYS A 16 7.83 9.55 -5.68
C LYS A 16 6.52 9.16 -6.36
N ALA A 17 6.53 8.09 -7.15
CA ALA A 17 5.32 7.58 -7.80
C ALA A 17 4.32 7.08 -6.76
N LEU A 18 4.79 6.39 -5.72
CA LEU A 18 3.94 5.90 -4.64
C LEU A 18 3.33 7.04 -3.83
N LYS A 19 4.13 8.04 -3.45
CA LYS A 19 3.67 9.25 -2.77
C LYS A 19 2.62 10.01 -3.58
N LYS A 20 2.73 10.00 -4.91
CA LYS A 20 1.71 10.57 -5.81
C LYS A 20 0.41 9.75 -5.74
N ALA A 21 0.50 8.42 -5.79
CA ALA A 21 -0.65 7.51 -5.70
C ALA A 21 -1.38 7.60 -4.35
N THR A 22 -0.66 7.85 -3.24
CA THR A 22 -1.25 7.97 -1.90
C THR A 22 -1.72 9.39 -1.55
N ARG A 23 -1.55 10.39 -2.43
CA ARG A 23 -1.64 11.83 -2.07
C ARG A 23 -2.98 12.27 -1.44
N PHE A 24 -4.11 11.78 -1.93
CA PHE A 24 -5.42 12.32 -1.55
C PHE A 24 -6.14 11.51 -0.49
N GLN A 25 -5.85 10.22 -0.39
CA GLN A 25 -6.63 9.27 0.42
C GLN A 25 -5.76 8.21 1.08
N GLY A 26 -4.44 8.41 1.13
CA GLY A 26 -3.54 7.42 1.69
C GLY A 26 -2.49 8.01 2.61
N ASN A 27 -1.78 7.12 3.27
CA ASN A 27 -0.57 7.42 4.01
C ASN A 27 0.53 6.47 3.56
N MET A 28 1.77 6.95 3.61
CA MET A 28 2.96 6.20 3.25
C MET A 28 3.96 6.32 4.39
N MET A 29 4.42 5.19 4.91
CA MET A 29 5.36 5.12 6.02
C MET A 29 6.51 4.16 5.66
N PRO A 30 7.73 4.68 5.43
CA PRO A 30 8.92 3.85 5.32
C PRO A 30 9.23 3.16 6.66
N VAL A 31 9.53 1.86 6.62
CA VAL A 31 9.87 1.02 7.79
C VAL A 31 11.01 0.07 7.39
N GLY A 32 12.26 0.43 7.72
CA GLY A 32 13.42 -0.40 7.39
C GLY A 32 13.62 -0.59 5.88
N GLU A 33 13.48 -1.83 5.40
CA GLU A 33 13.51 -2.18 3.97
C GLU A 33 12.14 -2.15 3.28
N TRP A 34 11.10 -1.79 4.03
CA TRP A 34 9.72 -1.75 3.57
C TRP A 34 9.18 -0.32 3.50
N ILE A 35 8.08 -0.19 2.76
CA ILE A 35 7.18 0.96 2.80
C ILE A 35 5.77 0.43 2.95
N ILE A 36 5.09 0.85 4.01
CA ILE A 36 3.67 0.60 4.20
C ILE A 36 2.90 1.76 3.58
N ALA A 37 2.02 1.46 2.63
CA ALA A 37 1.04 2.39 2.14
C ALA A 37 -0.37 1.95 2.53
N THR A 38 -1.15 2.87 3.06
CA THR A 38 -2.58 2.66 3.34
C THR A 38 -3.38 3.59 2.44
N ARG A 39 -4.58 3.18 2.02
CA ARG A 39 -5.47 4.00 1.20
C ARG A 39 -6.93 3.76 1.58
N TRP A 40 -7.70 4.83 1.69
CA TRP A 40 -9.17 4.79 1.70
C TRP A 40 -9.69 4.67 0.27
N ALA A 41 -10.37 3.59 -0.05
CA ALA A 41 -10.86 3.30 -1.39
C ALA A 41 -12.19 2.54 -1.34
N TRP A 42 -12.90 2.54 -2.46
CA TRP A 42 -14.11 1.73 -2.63
C TRP A 42 -13.72 0.26 -2.82
N ASN A 43 -14.19 -0.62 -1.93
CA ASN A 43 -14.14 -2.06 -2.12
C ASN A 43 -15.39 -2.49 -2.91
N PHE A 44 -15.19 -2.99 -4.14
CA PHE A 44 -16.28 -3.42 -5.02
C PHE A 44 -16.90 -4.75 -4.60
N GLU A 45 -16.16 -5.65 -3.96
CA GLU A 45 -16.70 -6.94 -3.50
C GLU A 45 -17.69 -6.73 -2.34
N ARG A 46 -17.46 -5.68 -1.55
CA ARG A 46 -18.28 -5.35 -0.38
C ARG A 46 -19.25 -4.20 -0.57
N GLU A 47 -19.19 -3.54 -1.72
CA GLU A 47 -19.99 -2.35 -2.03
C GLU A 47 -19.92 -1.28 -0.93
N ALA A 48 -18.72 -1.08 -0.36
CA ALA A 48 -18.48 -0.16 0.75
C ALA A 48 -17.10 0.50 0.67
N MET A 49 -16.97 1.66 1.31
CA MET A 49 -15.66 2.30 1.50
C MET A 49 -14.89 1.59 2.63
N GLY A 50 -13.60 1.37 2.40
CA GLY A 50 -12.70 0.69 3.32
C GLY A 50 -11.25 1.17 3.18
N TYR A 51 -10.42 0.87 4.18
CA TYR A 51 -8.99 1.03 4.09
C TYR A 51 -8.36 -0.24 3.49
N GLN A 52 -7.38 -0.02 2.63
CA GLN A 52 -6.54 -1.05 2.02
C GLN A 52 -5.10 -0.79 2.44
N ALA A 53 -4.34 -1.85 2.65
CA ALA A 53 -2.91 -1.86 2.89
C ALA A 53 -2.13 -2.47 1.72
N PHE A 54 -0.97 -1.88 1.46
CA PHE A 54 -0.01 -2.27 0.44
C PHE A 54 1.40 -2.18 1.02
N CYS A 55 2.18 -3.25 0.93
CA CYS A 55 3.57 -3.28 1.40
C CYS A 55 4.50 -3.36 0.19
N TYR A 56 5.37 -2.35 0.07
CA TYR A 56 6.40 -2.30 -0.95
C TYR A 56 7.76 -2.58 -0.31
N ARG A 57 8.64 -3.24 -1.04
CA ARG A 57 10.02 -3.46 -0.62
C ARG A 57 10.96 -2.61 -1.47
N TYR A 58 11.98 -2.03 -0.84
CA TYR A 58 13.08 -1.44 -1.58
C TYR A 58 13.87 -2.52 -2.31
N THR A 59 14.17 -2.26 -3.57
CA THR A 59 14.95 -3.18 -4.43
C THR A 59 16.44 -2.85 -4.45
N THR A 60 16.81 -1.70 -3.89
CA THR A 60 18.20 -1.23 -3.74
C THR A 60 18.43 -0.75 -2.31
N ALA A 61 19.69 -0.52 -1.92
CA ALA A 61 20.04 0.06 -0.62
C ALA A 61 19.77 1.58 -0.55
N GLU A 62 19.56 2.22 -1.71
CA GLU A 62 19.28 3.66 -1.77
C GLU A 62 17.87 3.97 -1.26
N ARG A 63 17.71 5.15 -0.64
CA ARG A 63 16.46 5.65 -0.07
C ARG A 63 16.18 7.06 -0.59
N GLY A 64 14.90 7.42 -0.70
CA GLY A 64 14.46 8.73 -1.16
C GLY A 64 13.63 8.67 -2.45
N GLU A 65 13.31 9.83 -3.01
CA GLU A 65 12.26 9.97 -4.04
C GLU A 65 12.41 9.05 -5.26
N THR A 66 13.64 8.76 -5.67
CA THR A 66 13.96 7.93 -6.84
C THR A 66 14.30 6.49 -6.48
N ALA A 67 14.27 6.13 -5.20
CA ALA A 67 14.55 4.77 -4.75
C ALA A 67 13.57 3.79 -5.38
N SER A 68 14.13 2.70 -5.93
CA SER A 68 13.34 1.70 -6.64
C SER A 68 12.62 0.79 -5.65
N ILE A 69 11.32 0.65 -5.82
CA ILE A 69 10.44 -0.14 -4.96
C ILE A 69 9.65 -1.15 -5.79
N ARG A 70 9.17 -2.20 -5.15
CA ARG A 70 8.26 -3.18 -5.75
C ARG A 70 7.15 -3.52 -4.77
N LEU A 71 5.91 -3.57 -5.24
CA LEU A 71 4.80 -4.11 -4.46
C LEU A 71 5.06 -5.60 -4.20
N ALA A 72 4.99 -5.99 -2.92
CA ALA A 72 5.25 -7.36 -2.49
C ALA A 72 4.02 -7.99 -1.82
N ILE A 73 3.23 -7.22 -1.06
CA ILE A 73 2.05 -7.72 -0.33
C ILE A 73 0.91 -6.72 -0.47
N SER A 74 -0.32 -7.20 -0.63
CA SER A 74 -1.52 -6.35 -0.64
C SER A 74 -2.72 -7.01 0.02
N SER A 75 -3.34 -6.29 0.95
CA SER A 75 -4.60 -6.71 1.58
C SER A 75 -5.75 -6.98 0.60
N THR A 76 -5.71 -6.38 -0.60
CA THR A 76 -6.75 -6.62 -1.60
C THR A 76 -6.63 -8.01 -2.24
N GLU A 77 -5.43 -8.60 -2.26
CA GLU A 77 -5.23 -9.97 -2.74
C GLU A 77 -5.60 -10.99 -1.66
N ASP A 78 -5.50 -10.61 -0.38
CA ASP A 78 -5.84 -11.44 0.77
C ASP A 78 -7.31 -11.30 1.23
N HIS A 79 -8.11 -10.51 0.51
CA HIS A 79 -9.52 -10.19 0.85
C HIS A 79 -9.72 -9.65 2.28
N GLU A 80 -8.74 -8.90 2.78
CA GLU A 80 -8.77 -8.29 4.10
C GLU A 80 -9.40 -6.89 4.05
N ASP A 81 -10.23 -6.58 5.05
CA ASP A 81 -10.99 -5.33 5.09
C ASP A 81 -10.77 -4.57 6.39
N PHE A 82 -10.49 -3.28 6.24
CA PHE A 82 -10.25 -2.42 7.37
C PHE A 82 -11.21 -1.25 7.39
N THR A 83 -11.80 -0.98 8.54
CA THR A 83 -12.68 0.18 8.73
C THR A 83 -11.91 1.41 9.15
N SER A 84 -10.66 1.21 9.61
CA SER A 84 -9.75 2.28 10.00
C SER A 84 -8.36 2.13 9.37
N GLN A 85 -7.67 3.25 9.24
CA GLN A 85 -6.28 3.27 8.78
C GLN A 85 -5.34 2.53 9.74
N ALA A 86 -5.66 2.55 11.04
CA ALA A 86 -4.87 1.89 12.07
C ALA A 86 -4.92 0.37 11.93
N GLU A 87 -6.10 -0.20 11.66
CA GLU A 87 -6.25 -1.64 11.38
C GLU A 87 -5.46 -2.06 10.14
N ALA A 88 -5.58 -1.31 9.04
CA ALA A 88 -4.83 -1.57 7.82
C ALA A 88 -3.31 -1.49 8.04
N GLY A 89 -2.85 -0.48 8.78
CA GLY A 89 -1.45 -0.33 9.14
C GLY A 89 -0.95 -1.45 10.07
N ALA A 90 -1.74 -1.87 11.05
CA ALA A 90 -1.40 -2.96 11.96
C ALA A 90 -1.29 -4.31 11.23
N TRP A 91 -2.23 -4.57 10.31
CA TRP A 91 -2.15 -5.74 9.44
C TRP A 91 -0.88 -5.72 8.58
N ALA A 92 -0.57 -4.59 7.93
CA ALA A 92 0.64 -4.42 7.14
C ALA A 92 1.91 -4.66 7.97
N MET A 93 1.96 -4.10 9.18
CA MET A 93 3.05 -4.35 10.13
C MET A 93 3.18 -5.83 10.49
N GLY A 94 2.06 -6.55 10.66
CA GLY A 94 2.07 -7.99 10.89
C GLY A 94 2.63 -8.78 9.72
N MET A 95 2.25 -8.41 8.49
CA MET A 95 2.74 -9.07 7.26
C MET A 95 4.25 -8.87 7.07
N ILE A 96 4.78 -7.66 7.26
CA ILE A 96 6.23 -7.42 7.10
C ILE A 96 7.07 -8.11 8.18
N LEU A 97 6.49 -8.44 9.34
CA LEU A 97 7.19 -9.17 10.42
C LEU A 97 7.15 -10.69 10.19
N ALA A 98 6.30 -11.17 9.30
CA ALA A 98 6.14 -12.57 8.94
C ALA A 98 6.90 -12.98 7.65
N ASP A 99 7.38 -12.01 6.85
CA ASP A 99 8.28 -12.19 5.69
C ASP A 99 9.74 -12.40 6.13
#